data_AF-A0AA39CQB3-F1
#
_entry.id   AF-A0AA39CQB3-F1
#
_cell.length_a   1.000
_cell.length_b   1.000
_cell.length_c   1.000
_cell.angle_alpha   90.00
_cell.angle_beta   90.00
_cell.angle_gamma   90.00
#
_symmetry.space_group_name_H-M   'P 1'
#
loop_
_entity.id
_entity.type
_entity.pdbx_description
1 polymer ?
#
loop_
_entity_poly.entity_id
_entity_poly.type
_entity_poly.pdbx_seq_one_letter_code
_entity_poly.pdbx_strand_id
1 'polypeptide(L)'
;MNDKNSSAAGADGEFLSFTLGAEHYGVDILKVQEIRGYDAVTRVPDAPDYIKGVINLRGTIVPVIDLRLKLRLEDARYDAFTVMIVLNVEDRVVGIVVDSVSDVIPLSAEQIRPTPEFGAAVDTRFISGIGTHDDRMLILLDIETLLDSADMGQTHVVEDAAA
;
A
#
# COMPACT_ATOMS: atom_id res chain seq x y z
N MET A 1 -1.11 -38.09 -13.07
CA MET A 1 -1.32 -37.55 -11.72
C MET A 1 -0.75 -36.13 -11.72
N ASN A 2 -1.63 -35.13 -11.61
CA ASN A 2 -1.24 -33.72 -11.58
C ASN A 2 -0.73 -33.37 -10.18
N ASP A 3 0.53 -32.99 -10.07
CA ASP A 3 1.08 -32.35 -8.88
C ASP A 3 0.68 -30.87 -8.89
N LYS A 4 -0.43 -30.56 -8.21
CA LYS A 4 -0.72 -29.20 -7.74
C LYS A 4 0.02 -29.00 -6.42
N ASN A 5 1.24 -28.48 -6.47
CA ASN A 5 1.96 -28.05 -5.26
C ASN A 5 2.60 -26.67 -5.48
N SER A 6 2.24 -25.73 -4.61
CA SER A 6 2.97 -24.50 -4.28
C SER A 6 2.96 -23.35 -5.28
N SER A 7 1.89 -22.56 -5.32
CA SER A 7 1.88 -21.21 -5.91
C SER A 7 1.74 -20.15 -4.82
N ALA A 8 2.86 -19.79 -4.17
CA ALA A 8 3.14 -18.49 -3.55
C ALA A 8 4.56 -18.45 -2.92
N ALA A 9 5.57 -19.10 -3.52
CA ALA A 9 6.97 -18.84 -3.21
C ALA A 9 7.46 -17.81 -4.25
N GLY A 10 7.83 -16.63 -3.76
CA GLY A 10 7.89 -15.37 -4.49
C GLY A 10 8.69 -15.43 -5.80
N ALA A 11 8.24 -14.69 -6.80
CA ALA A 11 9.13 -14.32 -7.89
C ALA A 11 10.19 -13.35 -7.35
N ASP A 12 11.39 -13.38 -7.93
CA ASP A 12 12.36 -12.30 -7.73
C ASP A 12 11.69 -10.97 -8.05
N GLY A 13 11.87 -9.97 -7.18
CA GLY A 13 11.16 -8.71 -7.30
C GLY A 13 11.89 -7.56 -6.64
N GLU A 14 11.60 -6.35 -7.10
CA GLU A 14 12.08 -5.11 -6.52
C GLU A 14 10.93 -4.49 -5.72
N PHE A 15 11.19 -4.17 -4.46
CA PHE A 15 10.17 -3.67 -3.55
C PHE A 15 10.54 -2.28 -3.07
N LEU A 16 9.61 -1.33 -3.20
CA LEU A 16 9.73 -0.03 -2.56
C LEU A 16 9.50 -0.19 -1.06
N SER A 17 10.55 0.03 -0.27
CA SER A 17 10.49 0.00 1.18
C SER A 17 10.05 1.35 1.75
N PHE A 18 9.15 1.31 2.72
CA PHE A 18 8.69 2.48 3.47
C PHE A 18 8.41 2.09 4.93
N THR A 19 8.27 3.11 5.77
CA THR A 19 8.02 2.93 7.20
C THR A 19 6.59 3.31 7.54
N LEU A 20 6.00 2.55 8.47
CA LEU A 20 4.76 2.89 9.16
C LEU A 20 4.98 2.62 10.67
N GLY A 21 5.11 3.68 11.44
CA GLY A 21 5.44 3.62 12.86
C GLY A 21 6.87 3.10 13.06
N ALA A 22 6.99 1.96 13.76
CA ALA A 22 8.27 1.30 14.02
C ALA A 22 8.58 0.18 13.00
N GLU A 23 7.65 -0.12 12.09
CA GLU A 23 7.72 -1.29 11.21
C GLU A 23 8.05 -0.87 9.76
N HIS A 24 8.73 -1.77 9.06
CA HIS A 24 9.11 -1.60 7.66
C HIS A 24 8.21 -2.44 6.75
N TYR A 25 7.64 -1.78 5.74
CA TYR A 25 6.75 -2.38 4.77
C TYR A 25 7.30 -2.23 3.35
N GLY A 26 6.95 -3.16 2.49
CA GLY A 26 7.35 -3.19 1.09
C GLY A 26 6.16 -3.34 0.18
N VAL A 27 6.18 -2.63 -0.95
CA VAL A 27 5.24 -2.83 -2.07
C VAL A 27 6.03 -3.08 -3.34
N ASP A 28 5.46 -3.84 -4.26
CA ASP A 28 6.08 -4.07 -5.57
C ASP A 28 6.31 -2.73 -6.30
N ILE A 29 7.55 -2.46 -6.69
CA ILE A 29 7.93 -1.22 -7.39
C ILE A 29 7.16 -1.07 -8.71
N LEU A 30 6.78 -2.18 -9.35
CA LEU A 30 6.05 -2.16 -10.61
C LEU A 30 4.63 -1.58 -10.47
N LYS A 31 4.07 -1.60 -9.26
CA LYS A 31 2.79 -0.96 -8.95
C LYS A 31 2.94 0.52 -8.62
N VAL A 32 4.16 1.00 -8.36
CA VAL A 32 4.41 2.41 -7.99
C VAL A 32 4.49 3.28 -9.24
N GLN A 33 3.61 4.27 -9.31
CA GLN A 33 3.57 5.23 -10.42
C GLN A 33 4.41 6.48 -10.13
N GLU A 34 4.26 7.07 -8.94
CA GLU A 34 5.08 8.20 -8.49
C GLU A 34 5.05 8.33 -6.96
N ILE A 35 6.03 9.04 -6.40
CA ILE A 35 6.08 9.38 -4.98
C ILE A 35 6.02 10.90 -4.87
N ARG A 36 5.15 11.40 -4.00
CA ARG A 36 4.93 12.84 -3.81
C ARG A 36 4.98 13.20 -2.32
N GLY A 37 5.31 14.45 -2.03
CA GLY A 37 5.09 15.00 -0.70
C GLY A 37 3.61 14.93 -0.33
N TYR A 38 3.32 14.73 0.95
CA TYR A 38 1.94 14.74 1.44
C TYR A 38 1.39 16.18 1.42
N ASP A 39 0.52 16.47 0.45
CA ASP A 39 -0.16 17.74 0.28
C ASP A 39 -1.60 17.71 0.82
N ALA A 40 -2.27 18.87 0.82
CA ALA A 40 -3.66 18.97 1.24
C ALA A 40 -4.58 18.10 0.37
N VAL A 41 -5.29 17.17 1.01
CA VAL A 41 -6.32 16.33 0.37
C VAL A 41 -7.71 16.97 0.50
N THR A 42 -8.56 16.74 -0.51
CA THR A 42 -9.98 17.14 -0.44
C THR A 42 -10.74 16.07 0.33
N ARG A 43 -11.20 16.40 1.55
CA ARG A 43 -11.96 15.45 2.38
C ARG A 43 -13.27 15.06 1.71
N VAL A 44 -13.57 13.76 1.76
CA VAL A 44 -14.84 13.20 1.29
C VAL A 44 -15.78 13.04 2.49
N PRO A 45 -16.98 13.66 2.49
CA PRO A 45 -17.99 13.45 3.53
C PRO A 45 -18.41 11.98 3.61
N ASP A 46 -18.71 11.49 4.81
CA ASP A 46 -19.19 10.12 5.09
C ASP A 46 -18.24 8.98 4.66
N ALA A 47 -17.01 9.31 4.26
CA ALA A 47 -16.00 8.30 3.97
C ALA A 47 -15.46 7.67 5.28
N PRO A 48 -15.07 6.38 5.25
CA PRO A 48 -14.39 5.73 6.37
C PRO A 48 -13.12 6.48 6.79
N ASP A 49 -12.75 6.41 8.07
CA ASP A 49 -11.63 7.18 8.63
C ASP A 49 -10.28 6.93 7.94
N TYR A 50 -10.08 5.73 7.37
CA TYR A 50 -8.87 5.39 6.63
C TYR A 50 -8.79 6.08 5.25
N ILE A 51 -9.88 6.64 4.74
CA ILE A 51 -9.91 7.46 3.54
C ILE A 51 -9.72 8.91 3.95
N LYS A 52 -8.53 9.46 3.69
CA LYS A 52 -8.22 10.86 3.99
C LYS A 52 -9.00 11.81 3.07
N GLY A 53 -9.31 11.35 1.87
CA GLY A 53 -10.08 12.09 0.88
C GLY A 53 -9.66 11.73 -0.54
N VAL A 54 -9.69 12.72 -1.41
CA VAL A 54 -9.26 12.61 -2.82
C VAL A 54 -8.31 13.75 -3.18
N ILE A 55 -7.48 13.52 -4.19
CA ILE A 55 -6.63 14.54 -4.81
C ILE A 55 -6.88 14.57 -6.32
N ASN A 56 -6.56 15.69 -6.95
CA ASN A 56 -6.54 15.77 -8.41
C ASN A 56 -5.10 15.54 -8.89
N LEU A 57 -4.86 14.39 -9.51
CA LEU A 57 -3.61 14.05 -10.14
C LEU A 57 -3.76 14.15 -11.66
N ARG A 58 -3.22 15.23 -12.24
CA ARG A 58 -3.22 15.48 -13.70
C ARG A 58 -4.62 15.38 -14.34
N GLY A 59 -5.65 15.85 -13.65
CA GLY A 59 -7.05 15.79 -14.11
C GLY A 59 -7.79 14.52 -13.69
N THR A 60 -7.12 13.55 -13.05
CA THR A 60 -7.74 12.33 -12.52
C THR A 60 -7.97 12.45 -11.02
N ILE A 61 -9.17 12.09 -10.56
CA ILE A 61 -9.48 12.05 -9.13
C ILE A 61 -8.91 10.76 -8.55
N VAL A 62 -7.93 10.90 -7.66
CA VAL A 62 -7.24 9.79 -7.01
C VAL A 62 -7.63 9.74 -5.54
N PRO A 63 -8.23 8.64 -5.05
CA PRO A 63 -8.51 8.47 -3.63
C PRO A 63 -7.21 8.34 -2.84
N VAL A 64 -7.17 8.92 -1.64
CA VAL A 64 -6.02 8.89 -0.75
C VAL A 64 -6.38 8.12 0.52
N ILE A 65 -5.67 7.03 0.75
CA ILE A 65 -5.81 6.13 1.89
C ILE A 65 -4.66 6.36 2.85
N ASP A 66 -4.95 6.42 4.14
CA ASP A 66 -3.94 6.36 5.19
C ASP A 66 -3.69 4.90 5.58
N LEU A 67 -2.48 4.40 5.31
CA LEU A 67 -2.15 3.01 5.63
C LEU A 67 -2.09 2.75 7.14
N ARG A 68 -1.70 3.72 7.96
CA ARG A 68 -1.72 3.52 9.42
C ARG A 68 -3.13 3.27 9.91
N LEU A 69 -4.08 4.09 9.45
CA LEU A 69 -5.50 3.93 9.81
C LEU A 69 -6.08 2.63 9.24
N LYS A 70 -5.75 2.30 8.00
CA LYS A 70 -6.21 1.06 7.34
C LYS A 70 -5.69 -0.19 8.05
N LEU A 71 -4.43 -0.19 8.47
CA LEU A 71 -3.77 -1.30 9.17
C LEU A 71 -3.97 -1.24 10.70
N ARG A 72 -4.74 -0.26 11.20
CA ARG A 72 -5.03 -0.04 12.63
C ARG A 72 -3.76 0.11 13.49
N LEU A 73 -2.73 0.72 12.91
CA LEU A 73 -1.48 1.04 13.61
C LEU A 73 -1.68 2.27 14.51
N GLU A 74 -0.92 2.32 15.60
CA GLU A 74 -0.96 3.41 16.57
C GLU A 74 -0.49 4.76 16.00
N ASP A 75 -1.14 5.84 16.46
CA ASP A 75 -0.97 7.27 16.13
C ASP A 75 -0.33 7.63 14.78
N ALA A 76 -1.18 8.07 13.83
CA ALA A 76 -0.74 8.74 12.61
C ALA A 76 -0.13 10.13 12.93
N ARG A 77 1.17 10.16 13.21
CA ARG A 77 1.97 11.38 13.23
C ARG A 77 2.36 11.75 11.81
N TYR A 78 1.75 12.82 11.31
CA TYR A 78 2.16 13.46 10.06
C TYR A 78 3.27 14.46 10.36
N ASP A 79 4.42 14.27 9.72
CA ASP A 79 5.57 15.14 9.82
C ASP A 79 6.08 15.54 8.43
N ALA A 80 7.22 16.23 8.37
CA ALA A 80 7.80 16.66 7.10
C ALA A 80 8.33 15.51 6.22
N PHE A 81 8.41 14.28 6.75
CA PHE A 81 8.84 13.10 6.02
C PHE A 81 7.68 12.32 5.42
N THR A 82 6.45 12.62 5.87
CA THR A 82 5.23 11.98 5.37
C THR A 82 5.10 12.20 3.87
N VAL A 83 5.00 11.08 3.15
CA VAL A 83 4.88 11.06 1.70
C VAL A 83 3.67 10.26 1.28
N MET A 84 3.19 10.57 0.10
CA MET A 84 2.12 9.83 -0.56
C MET A 84 2.72 9.07 -1.73
N ILE A 85 2.54 7.75 -1.73
CA ILE A 85 2.91 6.87 -2.83
C ILE A 85 1.67 6.70 -3.70
N VAL A 86 1.79 7.04 -4.97
CA VAL A 86 0.73 6.80 -5.96
C VAL A 86 0.95 5.42 -6.56
N LEU A 87 -0.02 4.55 -6.39
CA LEU A 87 -0.02 3.17 -6.89
C LEU A 87 -1.02 3.02 -8.03
N ASN A 88 -0.70 2.18 -9.00
CA ASN A 88 -1.62 1.73 -10.04
C ASN A 88 -1.88 0.23 -9.88
N VAL A 89 -3.13 -0.12 -9.64
CA VAL A 89 -3.59 -1.49 -9.42
C VAL A 89 -4.83 -1.74 -10.28
N GLU A 90 -4.73 -2.69 -11.21
CA GLU A 90 -5.82 -3.05 -12.13
C GLU A 90 -6.49 -1.81 -12.81
N ASP A 91 -5.67 -0.92 -13.36
CA ASP A 91 -6.07 0.35 -13.99
C ASP A 91 -6.71 1.38 -13.04
N ARG A 92 -6.65 1.15 -11.73
CA ARG A 92 -7.07 2.10 -10.70
C ARG A 92 -5.86 2.77 -10.08
N VAL A 93 -5.86 4.10 -10.11
CA VAL A 93 -4.85 4.91 -9.45
C VAL A 93 -5.32 5.23 -8.04
N VAL A 94 -4.48 4.96 -7.04
CA VAL A 94 -4.73 5.23 -5.62
C VAL A 94 -3.50 5.86 -4.97
N GLY A 95 -3.72 6.82 -4.08
CA GLY A 95 -2.69 7.36 -3.23
C GLY A 95 -2.70 6.64 -1.88
N ILE A 96 -1.55 6.19 -1.41
CA ILE A 96 -1.37 5.71 -0.04
C ILE A 96 -0.46 6.67 0.71
N VAL A 97 -0.82 7.02 1.95
CA VAL A 97 -0.01 7.87 2.83
C VAL A 97 0.82 6.97 3.73
N VAL A 98 2.12 7.26 3.77
CA VAL A 98 3.13 6.55 4.57
C VAL A 98 4.05 7.54 5.27
N ASP A 99 4.81 7.09 6.26
CA ASP A 99 5.60 8.00 7.10
C ASP A 99 6.86 8.48 6.44
N SER A 100 7.56 7.57 5.76
CA SER A 100 8.69 7.90 4.90
C SER A 100 8.96 6.73 3.97
N VAL A 101 9.37 7.05 2.75
CA VAL A 101 9.95 6.07 1.83
C VAL A 101 11.44 5.94 2.15
N SER A 102 11.94 4.71 2.17
CA SER A 102 13.35 4.40 2.42
C SER A 102 14.09 4.21 1.09
N ASP A 103 14.11 2.99 0.56
CA ASP A 103 14.86 2.62 -0.65
C ASP A 103 14.13 1.50 -1.41
N VAL A 104 14.56 1.24 -2.65
CA VAL A 104 14.13 0.06 -3.41
C VAL A 104 15.03 -1.11 -3.05
N ILE A 105 14.43 -2.19 -2.57
CA ILE A 105 15.12 -3.39 -2.10
C ILE A 105 14.85 -4.55 -3.07
N PRO A 106 15.88 -5.08 -3.75
CA PRO A 106 15.73 -6.32 -4.49
C PRO A 106 15.66 -7.50 -3.52
N LEU A 107 14.65 -8.34 -3.68
CA LEU A 107 14.46 -9.57 -2.93
C LEU A 107 14.38 -10.74 -3.90
N SER A 108 15.21 -11.76 -3.67
CA SER A 108 15.05 -13.03 -4.36
C SER A 108 13.92 -13.85 -3.74
N ALA A 109 13.40 -14.80 -4.51
CA ALA A 109 12.42 -15.80 -4.07
C ALA A 109 12.78 -16.46 -2.73
N GLU A 110 14.07 -16.72 -2.51
CA GLU A 110 14.61 -17.40 -1.33
C GLU A 110 14.62 -16.52 -0.07
N GLN A 111 14.66 -15.20 -0.27
CA GLN A 111 14.62 -14.20 0.80
C GLN A 111 13.20 -13.88 1.25
N ILE A 112 12.19 -14.27 0.47
CA ILE A 112 10.77 -14.08 0.77
C ILE A 112 10.26 -15.33 1.47
N ARG A 113 9.98 -15.20 2.76
CA ARG A 113 9.36 -16.27 3.54
C ARG A 113 7.85 -16.06 3.62
N PRO A 114 7.06 -17.15 3.66
CA PRO A 114 5.65 -17.05 3.95
C PRO A 114 5.44 -16.41 5.32
N THR A 115 4.38 -15.62 5.46
CA THR A 115 4.04 -14.93 6.70
C THR A 115 3.90 -15.96 7.83
N PRO A 116 4.73 -15.91 8.89
CA PRO A 116 4.51 -16.73 10.06
C PRO A 116 3.15 -16.33 10.68
N GLU A 117 2.41 -17.28 11.24
CA GLU A 117 1.11 -17.03 11.91
C GLU A 117 1.23 -16.10 13.15
N PHE A 118 2.42 -15.58 13.43
CA PHE A 118 2.71 -14.77 14.59
C PHE A 118 2.29 -13.31 14.40
N GLY A 119 1.15 -12.96 14.98
CA GLY A 119 1.01 -11.78 15.84
C GLY A 119 1.31 -10.40 15.22
N ALA A 120 1.37 -10.28 13.90
CA ALA A 120 1.44 -8.97 13.26
C ALA A 120 0.22 -8.16 13.69
N ALA A 121 0.43 -6.90 14.09
CA ALA A 121 -0.67 -5.95 14.34
C ALA A 121 -1.60 -5.79 13.12
N VAL A 122 -1.13 -6.24 11.97
CA VAL A 122 -1.77 -6.23 10.67
C VAL A 122 -2.42 -7.57 10.35
N ASP A 123 -3.61 -7.52 9.76
CA ASP A 123 -4.32 -8.68 9.25
C ASP A 123 -3.50 -9.39 8.16
N THR A 124 -3.17 -10.66 8.38
CA THR A 124 -2.28 -11.46 7.51
C THR A 124 -2.80 -11.60 6.09
N ARG A 125 -4.08 -11.33 5.84
CA ARG A 125 -4.70 -11.32 4.50
C ARG A 125 -4.11 -10.27 3.55
N PHE A 126 -3.49 -9.22 4.08
CA PHE A 126 -2.88 -8.15 3.27
C PHE A 126 -1.38 -8.31 3.10
N ILE A 127 -0.81 -9.42 3.58
CA ILE A 127 0.63 -9.67 3.57
C ILE A 127 0.92 -10.77 2.55
N SER A 128 1.65 -10.42 1.49
CA SER A 128 2.11 -11.39 0.48
C SER A 128 3.30 -12.23 0.98
N GLY A 129 4.08 -11.70 1.91
CA GLY A 129 5.17 -12.43 2.56
C GLY A 129 6.03 -11.53 3.45
N ILE A 130 7.11 -12.10 3.98
CA ILE A 130 8.12 -11.37 4.74
C ILE A 130 9.46 -11.52 4.03
N GLY A 131 10.00 -10.39 3.57
CA GLY A 131 11.36 -10.28 3.05
C GLY A 131 12.36 -10.07 4.17
N THR A 132 13.58 -10.60 4.02
CA THR A 132 14.71 -10.23 4.87
C THR A 132 15.88 -9.78 4.00
N HIS A 133 16.34 -8.54 4.23
CA HIS A 133 17.47 -7.93 3.54
C HIS A 133 18.36 -7.22 4.57
N ASP A 134 19.66 -7.54 4.60
CA ASP A 134 20.63 -6.98 5.57
C ASP A 134 20.16 -7.01 7.03
N ASP A 135 19.66 -8.17 7.49
CA ASP A 135 19.07 -8.38 8.83
C ASP A 135 17.86 -7.50 9.18
N ARG A 136 17.31 -6.78 8.20
CA ARG A 136 16.05 -6.02 8.34
C ARG A 136 14.89 -6.85 7.82
N MET A 137 13.84 -6.92 8.63
CA MET A 137 12.57 -7.51 8.25
C MET A 137 11.77 -6.51 7.43
N LEU A 138 11.22 -6.96 6.29
CA LEU A 138 10.36 -6.17 5.43
C LEU A 138 9.04 -6.91 5.24
N ILE A 139 7.93 -6.30 5.67
CA ILE A 139 6.60 -6.88 5.50
C ILE A 139 6.10 -6.53 4.10
N LEU A 140 5.99 -7.53 3.23
CA LEU A 140 5.52 -7.32 1.86
C LEU A 140 4.00 -7.26 1.84
N LEU A 141 3.46 -6.11 1.42
CA LEU A 141 2.02 -5.90 1.34
C LEU A 141 1.49 -6.31 -0.03
N ASP A 142 0.40 -7.06 -0.01
CA ASP A 142 -0.46 -7.24 -1.17
C ASP A 142 -1.44 -6.06 -1.23
N ILE A 143 -1.07 -5.05 -2.02
CA ILE A 143 -1.90 -3.86 -2.22
C ILE A 143 -3.20 -4.22 -2.94
N GLU A 144 -3.22 -5.22 -3.82
CA GLU A 144 -4.41 -5.58 -4.59
C GLU A 144 -5.49 -6.08 -3.62
N THR A 145 -5.13 -7.02 -2.75
CA THR A 145 -6.03 -7.52 -1.70
C THR A 145 -6.39 -6.44 -0.68
N LEU A 146 -5.44 -5.55 -0.34
CA LEU A 146 -5.68 -4.45 0.60
C LEU A 146 -6.72 -3.47 0.08
N LEU A 147 -6.66 -3.09 -1.20
CA LEU A 147 -7.58 -2.17 -1.85
C LEU A 147 -8.95 -2.80 -2.09
N ASP A 148 -9.00 -4.07 -2.51
CA ASP A 148 -10.26 -4.79 -2.69
C ASP A 148 -11.03 -4.94 -1.38
N SER A 149 -10.32 -5.21 -0.28
CA SER A 149 -10.93 -5.28 1.05
C SER A 149 -11.39 -3.93 1.61
N ALA A 150 -10.90 -2.83 1.04
CA ALA A 150 -11.25 -1.49 1.50
C ALA A 150 -12.64 -1.07 1.06
N ASP A 151 -13.43 -1.96 0.46
CA ASP A 151 -14.75 -1.65 -0.08
C ASP A 151 -14.67 -0.29 -0.79
N MET A 152 -13.62 -0.14 -1.61
CA MET A 152 -13.43 1.00 -2.50
C MET A 152 -14.53 0.87 -3.53
N GLY A 153 -15.74 1.15 -3.08
CA GLY A 153 -16.96 1.13 -3.84
C GLY A 153 -16.64 1.92 -5.08
N GLN A 154 -16.96 1.30 -6.21
CA GLN A 154 -16.74 1.85 -7.53
C GLN A 154 -17.13 3.32 -7.49
N THR A 155 -16.14 4.20 -7.38
CA THR A 155 -16.38 5.62 -7.52
C THR A 155 -16.49 5.77 -9.01
N HIS A 156 -17.69 5.47 -9.52
CA HIS A 156 -18.16 6.04 -10.76
C HIS A 156 -18.03 7.54 -10.53
N VAL A 157 -16.94 8.11 -11.03
CA VAL A 157 -16.78 9.56 -11.07
C VAL A 157 -18.05 10.07 -11.73
N VAL A 158 -18.84 10.77 -10.95
CA VAL A 158 -19.98 11.54 -11.44
C VAL A 158 -19.41 12.56 -12.41
N GLU A 159 -19.47 12.24 -13.71
CA GLU A 159 -19.45 13.23 -14.77
C GLU A 159 -20.73 14.06 -14.63
N ASP A 160 -20.75 15.01 -13.71
CA ASP A 160 -21.77 16.05 -13.74
C ASP A 160 -21.27 17.34 -13.10
N ALA A 161 -20.71 18.21 -13.94
CA ALA A 161 -20.72 19.66 -13.76
C ALA A 161 -20.19 20.35 -15.04
N ALA A 162 -20.94 20.24 -16.13
CA ALA A 162 -20.86 21.18 -17.24
C ALA A 162 -22.24 21.30 -17.91
N ALA A 163 -23.11 22.10 -17.31
CA ALA A 163 -24.26 22.73 -17.95
C ALA A 163 -24.52 24.11 -17.35
#